data_AF-A0A3B8R3U8-F1
#
_entry.id   AF-A0A3B8R3U8-F1
#
_cell.length_a   1.000
_cell.length_b   1.000
_cell.length_c   1.000
_cell.angle_alpha   90.00
_cell.angle_beta   90.00
_cell.angle_gamma   90.00
#
_symmetry.space_group_name_H-M   'P 1'
#
loop_
_entity.id
_entity.type
_entity.pdbx_description
1 polymer ?
#
loop_
_entity_poly.entity_id
_entity_poly.type
_entity_poly.pdbx_seq_one_letter_code
_entity_poly.pdbx_strand_id
1 'polypeptide(L)' 'MSEHLLGIDTGGTFTDFAYLYNNQLITHKRLSTPEAPEQA' A
#
# COMPACT_ATOMS: atom_id res chain seq x y z
N MET A 1 3.27 -8.79 21.19
CA MET A 1 4.02 -8.16 20.09
C MET A 1 3.00 -7.49 19.21
N SER A 2 3.16 -6.22 18.89
CA SER A 2 2.29 -5.55 17.93
C SER A 2 2.71 -5.98 16.53
N GLU A 3 1.80 -6.61 15.79
CA GLU A 3 2.07 -7.02 14.41
C GLU A 3 1.93 -5.82 13.47
N HIS A 4 2.91 -5.69 12.57
CA HIS A 4 2.91 -4.72 11.50
C HIS A 4 2.76 -5.49 10.19
N LEU A 5 1.65 -5.29 9.49
CA LEU A 5 1.41 -5.89 8.17
C LEU A 5 1.21 -4.77 7.16
N LEU A 6 1.88 -4.89 6.01
CA LEU A 6 1.71 -3.99 4.87
C LEU A 6 1.31 -4.83 3.65
N GLY A 7 0.10 -4.59 3.16
CA GLY A 7 -0.37 -5.05 1.85
C GLY A 7 -0.18 -3.95 0.82
N ILE A 8 0.26 -4.34 -0.38
CA ILE A 8 0.39 -3.45 -1.53
C ILE A 8 -0.35 -4.11 -2.69
N ASP A 9 -1.28 -3.37 -3.31
CA ASP A 9 -1.96 -3.75 -4.53
C ASP A 9 -1.58 -2.78 -5.64
N THR A 10 -0.82 -3.26 -6.62
CA THR A 10 -0.36 -2.46 -7.75
C THR A 10 -1.38 -2.51 -8.87
N GLY A 11 -2.04 -1.38 -9.17
CA GLY A 11 -2.92 -1.22 -10.32
C GLY A 11 -2.29 -0.44 -11.47
N GLY A 12 -3.05 -0.27 -12.56
CA GLY A 12 -2.61 0.54 -13.72
C GLY A 12 -2.70 2.06 -13.51
N THR A 13 -3.63 2.52 -12.69
CA THR A 13 -3.85 3.97 -12.41
C THR A 13 -3.39 4.36 -11.01
N PHE A 14 -3.69 3.53 -10.02
CA PHE A 14 -3.31 3.76 -8.63
C PHE A 14 -2.67 2.51 -8.02
N THR A 15 -1.75 2.74 -7.09
CA THR A 15 -1.24 1.73 -6.18
C THR A 15 -1.87 1.97 -4.80
N ASP A 16 -2.44 0.92 -4.24
CA ASP A 16 -3.14 0.92 -2.97
C ASP A 16 -2.25 0.28 -1.88
N PHE A 17 -2.09 0.98 -0.76
CA PHE A 17 -1.34 0.54 0.40
C PHE A 17 -2.31 0.33 1.57
N ALA A 18 -2.25 -0.84 2.17
CA ALA A 18 -3.04 -1.22 3.34
C ALA A 18 -2.11 -1.59 4.49
N TYR A 19 -2.01 -0.70 5.49
CA TYR A 19 -1.19 -0.91 6.68
C TYR A 19 -2.06 -1.31 7.86
N LEU A 20 -1.83 -2.51 8.40
CA LEU A 20 -2.48 -3.00 9.61
C LEU A 20 -1.50 -2.96 10.78
N TYR A 21 -1.88 -2.23 11.82
CA TYR A 21 -1.13 -2.14 13.07
C TYR A 21 -2.08 -1.98 14.25
N ASN A 22 -1.93 -2.81 15.29
CA ASN A 22 -2.78 -2.78 16.49
C ASN A 22 -4.30 -2.75 16.17
N ASN A 23 -4.75 -3.62 15.25
CA ASN A 23 -6.12 -3.66 14.74
C ASN A 23 -6.61 -2.37 14.02
N GLN A 24 -5.72 -1.41 13.77
CA GLN A 24 -6.02 -0.21 12.98
C GLN A 24 -5.57 -0.42 11.54
N LEU A 25 -6.50 -0.24 10.60
CA LEU A 25 -6.23 -0.24 9.17
C LEU A 25 -6.06 1.20 8.69
N ILE A 26 -4.90 1.49 8.10
CA ILE A 26 -4.61 2.77 7.44
C ILE A 26 -4.46 2.49 5.95
N THR A 27 -5.16 3.27 5.13
CA THR A 27 -5.07 3.17 3.68
C THR A 27 -4.35 4.39 3.11
N HIS A 28 -3.50 4.16 2.12
CA HIS A 28 -2.86 5.21 1.33
C HIS A 28 -2.97 4.84 -0.15
N LYS A 29 -3.26 5.81 -1.00
CA LYS A 29 -3.43 5.61 -2.44
C LYS A 29 -2.56 6.62 -3.16
N ARG A 30 -1.76 6.16 -4.11
CA ARG A 30 -0.94 7.02 -4.96
C ARG A 30 -1.15 6.67 -6.42
N LEU A 31 -0.93 7.62 -7.34
CA LEU A 31 -0.83 7.32 -8.75
C LEU A 31 0.24 6.23 -8.97
N SER A 32 -0.10 5.23 -9.78
CA SER A 32 0.85 4.19 -10.15
C SER A 32 1.99 4.76 -10.97
N THR A 33 3.13 4.08 -10.91
CA THR A 33 4.29 4.28 -11.79
C THR A 33 4.50 2.99 -12.58
N PRO A 34 3.72 2.72 -13.65
CA PRO A 34 3.75 1.41 -14.34
C PRO A 34 5.13 1.00 -14.86
N GLU A 35 5.95 1.98 -15.22
CA GLU A 35 7.32 1.76 -15.71
C GLU A 35 8.33 1.48 -14.58
N ALA A 36 7.98 1.83 -13.33
CA ALA A 36 8.80 1.62 -12.13
C ALA A 36 7.90 1.50 -10.86
N PRO A 37 7.20 0.38 -10.63
CA PRO A 37 6.19 0.25 -9.57
C PRO A 37 6.71 0.52 -8.15
N GLU A 38 8.00 0.30 -7.90
CA GLU A 38 8.67 0.60 -6.63
C GLU A 38 8.76 2.11 -6.31
N GLN A 39 8.49 2.96 -7.30
CA GLN A 39 8.43 4.41 -7.13
C GLN A 39 7.05 4.92 -6.73
N ALA A 40 6.04 4.05 -6.65
CA ALA A 40 4.72 4.36 -6.11
C ALA A 40 4.72 4.50 -4.59
#